data_AF-A0A5K0W814-F1
#
_entry.id   AF-A0A5K0W814-F1
#
_cell.length_a   1.000
_cell.length_b   1.000
_cell.length_c   1.000
_cell.angle_alpha   90.00
_cell.angle_beta   90.00
_cell.angle_gamma   90.00
#
_symmetry.space_group_name_H-M   'P 1'
#
loop_
_entity.id
_entity.type
_entity.pdbx_description
1 polymer ?
#
loop_
_entity_poly.entity_id
_entity_poly.type
_entity_poly.pdbx_seq_one_letter_code
_entity_poly.pdbx_strand_id
1 'polypeptide(L)' 'GDEDKFLHEQLLPHRFEEACRSVGAPFMLRMQPGYDHSYFFIATFIEDHIRHHAKALKSGD' A
#
# COMPACT_ATOMS: atom_id res chain seq x y z
N GLY A 1 -0.77 -3.68 -8.29
CA GLY A 1 -1.16 -4.90 -7.56
C GLY A 1 -0.07 -5.93 -7.71
N ASP A 2 -0.40 -7.21 -7.75
CA ASP A 2 0.58 -8.30 -7.94
C ASP A 2 0.94 -8.56 -9.42
N GLU A 3 0.12 -8.12 -10.36
CA GLU A 3 0.40 -8.13 -11.81
C GLU A 3 1.09 -6.83 -12.29
N ASP A 4 1.66 -6.07 -11.35
CA ASP A 4 2.40 -4.86 -11.67
C ASP A 4 3.75 -5.21 -12.33
N LYS A 5 3.95 -4.76 -13.57
CA LYS A 5 5.18 -5.03 -14.34
C LYS A 5 6.47 -4.50 -13.68
N PHE A 6 6.35 -3.59 -12.72
CA PHE A 6 7.48 -3.01 -11.99
C PHE A 6 7.74 -3.68 -10.63
N LEU A 7 6.91 -4.66 -10.24
CA LEU A 7 6.88 -5.24 -8.90
C LEU A 7 8.25 -5.79 -8.45
N HIS A 8 8.88 -6.59 -9.31
CA HIS A 8 10.08 -7.35 -8.96
C HIS A 8 11.39 -6.61 -9.16
N GLU A 9 11.44 -5.59 -10.02
CA GLU A 9 12.69 -4.89 -10.35
C GLU A 9 12.77 -3.50 -9.71
N GLN A 10 11.64 -2.83 -9.47
CA GLN A 10 11.62 -1.44 -9.01
C GLN A 10 10.90 -1.28 -7.67
N LEU A 11 9.70 -1.82 -7.52
CA LEU A 11 8.85 -1.55 -6.35
C LEU A 11 9.30 -2.30 -5.10
N LEU A 12 9.60 -3.59 -5.23
CA LEU A 12 10.19 -4.42 -4.18
C LEU A 12 9.49 -4.30 -2.80
N PRO A 13 8.16 -4.43 -2.70
CA PRO A 13 7.41 -4.14 -1.46
C PRO A 13 7.82 -5.03 -0.27
N HIS A 14 8.34 -6.23 -0.54
CA HIS A 14 8.88 -7.13 0.49
C HIS A 14 10.04 -6.52 1.28
N ARG A 15 10.88 -5.68 0.64
CA ARG A 15 12.00 -5.00 1.32
C ARG A 15 11.50 -3.96 2.31
N PHE A 16 10.42 -3.26 1.97
CA PHE A 16 9.79 -2.31 2.88
C PHE A 16 9.16 -3.04 4.08
N GLU A 17 8.45 -4.14 3.84
CA GLU A 17 7.91 -4.99 4.90
C GLU A 17 9.01 -5.51 5.84
N GLU A 18 10.11 -6.04 5.30
CA GLU A 18 11.26 -6.52 6.10
C GLU A 18 11.85 -5.39 6.96
N ALA A 19 12.04 -4.21 6.38
CA ALA A 19 12.54 -3.03 7.09
C ALA A 19 11.61 -2.64 8.25
N CYS A 20 10.30 -2.53 8.02
CA CYS A 20 9.33 -2.21 9.06
C CYS A 20 9.32 -3.26 10.17
N ARG A 21 9.35 -4.56 9.81
CA ARG A 21 9.41 -5.67 10.78
C ARG A 21 10.67 -5.60 11.65
N SER A 22 11.82 -5.26 11.08
CA SER A 22 13.10 -5.22 11.81
C SER A 22 13.14 -4.18 12.93
N VAL A 23 12.35 -3.09 12.82
CA VAL A 23 12.27 -2.01 13.81
C VAL A 23 10.95 -1.99 14.58
N GLY A 24 10.05 -2.93 14.32
CA GLY A 24 8.71 -2.97 14.92
C GLY A 24 7.82 -1.79 14.53
N ALA A 25 8.05 -1.17 13.37
CA ALA A 25 7.19 -0.09 12.88
C ALA A 25 5.83 -0.67 12.47
N PRO A 26 4.70 -0.11 12.94
CA PRO A 26 3.38 -0.57 12.52
C PRO A 26 3.17 -0.25 11.05
N PHE A 27 2.82 -1.26 10.25
CA PHE A 27 2.52 -1.11 8.84
C PHE A 27 1.42 -2.08 8.43
N MET A 28 0.79 -1.81 7.27
CA MET A 28 -0.14 -2.72 6.62
C MET A 28 0.19 -2.75 5.13
N LEU A 29 0.76 -3.86 4.67
CA LEU A 29 0.99 -4.12 3.25
C LEU A 29 -0.13 -5.04 2.73
N ARG A 30 -0.75 -4.68 1.60
CA ARG A 30 -1.79 -5.49 0.95
C ARG A 30 -1.43 -5.69 -0.52
N MET A 31 -1.24 -6.95 -0.91
CA MET A 31 -1.16 -7.33 -2.32
C MET A 31 -2.57 -7.45 -2.89
N GLN A 32 -2.78 -6.94 -4.10
CA GLN A 32 -4.10 -6.92 -4.75
C GLN A 32 -4.03 -7.76 -6.03
N PRO A 33 -4.59 -8.99 -6.00
CA PRO A 33 -4.55 -9.94 -7.12
C PRO A 33 -5.18 -9.41 -8.41
N GLY A 34 -4.47 -9.55 -9.52
CA GLY A 34 -4.96 -9.18 -10.86
C GLY A 34 -4.93 -7.69 -11.16
N TYR A 35 -4.30 -6.87 -10.30
CA TYR A 35 -4.21 -5.43 -10.51
C TYR A 35 -2.82 -5.02 -10.98
N ASP A 36 -2.79 -4.19 -12.02
CA ASP A 36 -1.58 -3.67 -12.66
C ASP A 36 -1.10 -2.34 -12.02
N HIS A 37 -0.36 -1.54 -12.81
CA HIS A 37 0.16 -0.21 -12.45
C HIS A 37 -0.71 0.95 -12.96
N SER A 38 -1.96 0.70 -13.33
CA SER A 38 -2.82 1.72 -13.94
C SER A 38 -3.55 2.59 -12.92
N TYR A 39 -4.13 3.69 -13.41
CA TYR A 39 -5.07 4.49 -12.60
C TYR A 39 -6.35 3.72 -12.25
N PHE A 40 -6.72 2.66 -12.96
CA PHE A 40 -7.86 1.83 -12.57
C PHE A 40 -7.58 1.06 -11.27
N PHE A 41 -6.36 0.56 -11.10
CA PHE A 41 -5.92 -0.01 -9.84
C PHE A 41 -6.01 1.02 -8.70
N ILE A 42 -5.43 2.21 -8.91
CA ILE A 42 -5.44 3.29 -7.90
C ILE A 42 -6.87 3.67 -7.53
N ALA A 43 -7.72 3.96 -8.53
CA ALA A 43 -9.10 4.39 -8.31
C ALA A 43 -9.95 3.33 -7.60
N THR A 44 -9.67 2.04 -7.79
CA THR A 44 -10.40 0.95 -7.12
C THR A 44 -10.23 1.01 -5.60
N PHE A 45 -9.05 1.38 -5.10
CA PHE A 45 -8.74 1.33 -3.67
C PHE A 45 -8.59 2.72 -3.02
N ILE A 46 -8.74 3.81 -3.78
CA ILE A 46 -8.52 5.17 -3.27
C ILE A 46 -9.46 5.54 -2.12
N GLU A 47 -10.71 5.07 -2.12
CA GLU A 47 -11.67 5.33 -1.03
C GLU A 47 -11.16 4.78 0.31
N ASP A 48 -10.61 3.57 0.31
CA ASP A 48 -10.06 2.94 1.51
C ASP A 48 -8.86 3.72 2.06
N HIS A 49 -7.98 4.21 1.17
CA HIS A 49 -6.86 5.09 1.55
C HIS A 49 -7.36 6.43 2.13
N ILE A 50 -8.38 7.03 1.53
CA ILE A 50 -9.00 8.26 2.06
C ILE A 50 -9.57 8.00 3.46
N ARG A 51 -10.27 6.88 3.68
CA ARG A 51 -10.81 6.52 5.00
C ARG A 51 -9.71 6.29 6.03
N HIS A 52 -8.59 5.65 5.65
CA HIS A 52 -7.42 5.51 6.51
C HIS A 52 -6.88 6.87 6.96
N HIS A 53 -6.63 7.78 6.01
CA HIS A 53 -6.13 9.12 6.32
C HIS A 53 -7.14 9.97 7.10
N ALA A 54 -8.44 9.86 6.80
CA ALA A 54 -9.48 10.56 7.54
C ALA A 54 -9.50 10.19 9.02
N LYS A 55 -9.23 8.92 9.39
CA LYS A 55 -9.11 8.51 10.79
C LYS A 55 -7.93 9.19 11.49
N ALA A 56 -6.76 9.21 10.84
CA ALA A 56 -5.57 9.86 11.38
C ALA A 56 -5.75 11.38 11.52
N LEU A 57 -6.35 12.03 10.52
CA LEU A 57 -6.58 13.48 10.51
C LEU A 57 -7.67 13.94 11.48
N LYS A 58 -8.66 13.08 11.78
CA LYS A 58 -9.70 13.38 12.79
C LYS A 58 -9.21 13.21 14.23
N SER A 59 -8.06 12.59 14.45
CA SER A 59 -7.54 12.34 15.80
C SER A 59 -6.82 13.56 16.40
N GLY A 60 -7.23 14.78 16.00
CA GLY A 60 -6.63 16.06 16.37
C GLY A 60 -7.53 16.95 17.24
N ASP A 61 -8.43 16.36 18.04
CA ASP A 61 -9.17 17.00 19.13
C ASP A 61 -8.72 16.45 20.49
#